data_AF-A0A348UZ19-F1
#
_entry.id   AF-A0A348UZ19-F1
#
_cell.length_a   1.000
_cell.length_b   1.000
_cell.length_c   1.000
_cell.angle_alpha   90.00
_cell.angle_beta   90.00
_cell.angle_gamma   90.00
#
_symmetry.space_group_name_H-M   'P 1'
#
loop_
_entity.id
_entity.type
_entity.pdbx_description
1 polymer ?
#
loop_
_entity_poly.entity_id
_entity_poly.type
_entity_poly.pdbx_seq_one_letter_code
_entity_poly.pdbx_strand_id
1 'polypeptide(L)'
;RLPLDSLPWISPKQYPHVVEEDPMGIDGPFPDPLTSGPDKERLRRAEEAKQGQFHIPGQPETETRDDIVSQSLWPASHAVYNSDGTEPVIRTALCIQPRQGRLYVFMPPMASAADYFELIAAVEQAAGTTGFPVIIEGYTPPFDHRINVLNITPDPGVIEVNIHPATDWGQMVDVTCDLYEEARQSGLGTEKFMLDGRHSGTGGGNHIVMGGPSPAQSPWLARPDLLRSFLTFWNNHPSLSFLFSGLFMGPTSQSPRIDEARHDTLDELDIAFAELDKQTSSYQSNFLPGSDIGLPCPPWLVDRLFRHLLTDLTGNTHRAEFCIDKLYSPDSASGRLGLLEFRSFEMPPHARMSLAQQLLLRIFMLKFWKTPYKEKLVRWGTTLHDKFMLPFYVWQDFCDVLDILRREGYDLTPGCFHPHFEFRFPFIGKVCHAGVEMELRTAIEPWHVLGEEPGGGGTARYVDSSLERIQIKVSGITDNRYQVLCNGRPVPLHPTDVKTQSVAGIRYRAWQPPSCLHPTIGVHTPLIFDLVDTWNLRSVGGCTYHASHPGGRNYDTFPINSLEAEGRRISRFRDIGHTPGPMEQIPNEPLNPRFPYTLDLRTRP
;
A
#
# COMPACT_ATOMS: atom_id res chain seq x y z
N ARG A 1 12.66 -36.38 27.09
CA ARG A 1 12.92 -36.17 25.64
C ARG A 1 12.18 -37.26 24.88
N LEU A 2 11.33 -36.90 23.92
CA LEU A 2 10.55 -37.86 23.13
C LEU A 2 11.38 -38.34 21.92
N PRO A 3 11.56 -39.65 21.68
CA PRO A 3 12.25 -40.14 20.48
C PRO A 3 11.39 -39.85 19.23
N LEU A 4 11.88 -39.05 18.28
CA LEU A 4 11.10 -38.70 17.09
C LEU A 4 10.71 -39.92 16.25
N ASP A 5 11.59 -40.92 16.17
CA ASP A 5 11.35 -42.18 15.47
C ASP A 5 10.28 -43.08 16.14
N SER A 6 9.89 -42.76 17.37
CA SER A 6 8.82 -43.46 18.09
C SER A 6 7.42 -42.88 17.82
N LEU A 7 7.32 -41.81 17.03
CA LEU A 7 6.03 -41.19 16.70
C LEU A 7 5.26 -42.00 15.64
N PRO A 8 4.00 -42.38 15.89
CA PRO A 8 3.20 -43.14 14.94
C PRO A 8 2.93 -42.35 13.66
N TRP A 9 2.92 -43.03 12.51
CA TRP A 9 2.53 -42.42 11.23
C TRP A 9 1.04 -42.01 11.25
N ILE A 10 0.71 -40.88 10.60
CA ILE A 10 -0.65 -40.38 10.48
C ILE A 10 -0.96 -39.96 9.05
N SER A 11 -2.22 -40.12 8.63
CA SER A 11 -2.66 -39.66 7.31
C SER A 11 -2.78 -38.13 7.26
N PRO A 12 -2.66 -37.49 6.08
CA PRO A 12 -2.81 -36.03 5.95
C PRO A 12 -4.15 -35.49 6.50
N LYS A 13 -5.24 -36.28 6.41
CA LYS A 13 -6.56 -35.90 6.93
C LYS A 13 -6.65 -35.90 8.46
N GLN A 14 -5.77 -36.65 9.11
CA GLN A 14 -5.72 -36.81 10.57
C GLN A 14 -4.60 -35.98 11.20
N TYR A 15 -3.93 -35.14 10.40
CA TYR A 15 -2.88 -34.28 10.91
C TYR A 15 -3.48 -33.28 11.92
N PRO A 16 -3.01 -33.26 13.18
CA PRO A 16 -3.52 -32.35 14.19
C PRO A 16 -2.95 -30.96 13.94
N HIS A 17 -3.60 -30.21 13.04
CA HIS A 17 -3.27 -28.81 12.83
C HIS A 17 -3.60 -28.02 14.10
N VAL A 18 -2.66 -27.18 14.52
CA VAL A 18 -2.95 -26.18 15.55
C VAL A 18 -3.92 -25.17 14.93
N VAL A 19 -5.13 -25.11 15.48
CA VAL A 19 -6.14 -24.13 15.08
C VAL A 19 -6.01 -22.96 16.03
N GLU A 20 -5.61 -21.81 15.50
CA GLU A 20 -5.54 -20.59 16.27
C GLU A 20 -6.94 -20.15 16.72
N GLU A 21 -7.00 -19.54 17.91
CA GLU A 21 -8.20 -18.91 18.44
C GLU A 21 -8.75 -17.86 17.46
N ASP A 22 -10.07 -17.82 17.29
CA ASP A 22 -10.69 -16.83 16.40
C ASP A 22 -10.57 -15.43 17.03
N PRO A 23 -9.90 -14.47 16.38
CA PRO A 23 -9.74 -13.12 16.91
C PRO A 23 -11.05 -12.39 17.20
N MET A 24 -12.15 -12.81 16.57
CA MET A 24 -13.51 -12.27 16.80
C MET A 24 -14.09 -12.69 18.16
N GLY A 25 -13.57 -13.76 18.79
CA GLY A 25 -14.06 -14.29 20.07
C GLY A 25 -13.23 -13.88 21.29
N ILE A 26 -12.16 -13.11 21.09
CA ILE A 26 -11.27 -12.67 22.18
C ILE A 26 -11.92 -11.49 22.90
N ASP A 27 -12.27 -11.68 24.17
CA ASP A 27 -12.85 -10.65 25.04
C ASP A 27 -12.10 -10.53 26.37
N GLY A 28 -12.04 -9.32 26.93
CA GLY A 28 -11.45 -9.05 28.24
C GLY A 28 -9.92 -8.99 28.29
N PRO A 29 -9.33 -8.65 29.45
CA PRO A 29 -7.88 -8.57 29.61
C PRO A 29 -7.22 -9.95 29.48
N PHE A 30 -5.91 -9.96 29.21
CA PHE A 30 -5.15 -11.21 29.27
C PHE A 30 -5.33 -11.89 30.64
N PRO A 31 -5.55 -13.21 30.67
CA PRO A 31 -5.42 -13.94 31.93
C PRO A 31 -3.99 -13.75 32.44
N ASP A 32 -3.82 -13.56 33.76
CA ASP A 32 -2.48 -13.51 34.34
C ASP A 32 -1.83 -14.90 34.15
N PRO A 33 -0.69 -14.97 33.41
CA PRO A 33 -0.08 -16.23 32.98
C PRO A 33 0.35 -17.14 34.13
N LEU A 34 0.32 -16.66 35.38
CA LEU A 34 0.72 -17.42 36.56
C LEU A 34 -0.43 -17.64 37.57
N THR A 35 -1.71 -17.42 37.23
CA THR A 35 -2.81 -17.34 38.25
C THR A 35 -3.77 -18.49 38.42
N SER A 36 -3.65 -19.61 37.68
CA SER A 36 -4.37 -20.78 38.17
C SER A 36 -3.79 -21.12 39.56
N GLY A 37 -4.59 -21.01 40.62
CA GLY A 37 -4.19 -21.38 41.98
C GLY A 37 -3.46 -22.74 42.06
N PRO A 38 -3.86 -23.74 41.25
CA PRO A 38 -3.10 -24.97 41.05
C PRO A 38 -1.67 -24.79 40.52
N ASP A 39 -1.42 -23.86 39.60
CA ASP A 39 -0.08 -23.65 39.01
C ASP A 39 0.84 -22.87 39.94
N LYS A 40 0.32 -21.89 40.70
CA LYS A 40 1.08 -21.28 41.81
C LYS A 40 1.50 -22.32 42.85
N GLU A 41 0.61 -23.24 43.18
CA GLU A 41 0.88 -24.32 44.12
C GLU A 41 1.88 -25.36 43.55
N ARG A 42 1.81 -25.67 42.25
CA ARG A 42 2.78 -26.54 41.57
C ARG A 42 4.17 -25.92 41.53
N LEU A 43 4.26 -24.63 41.21
CA LEU A 43 5.52 -23.89 41.20
C LEU A 43 6.11 -23.82 42.62
N ARG A 44 5.30 -23.50 43.63
CA ARG A 44 5.76 -23.50 45.04
C ARG A 44 6.30 -24.88 45.44
N ARG A 45 5.61 -25.96 45.08
CA ARG A 45 6.07 -27.33 45.35
C ARG A 45 7.35 -27.68 44.61
N ALA A 46 7.54 -27.21 43.38
CA ALA A 46 8.77 -27.42 42.62
C ALA A 46 9.96 -26.67 43.25
N GLU A 47 9.75 -25.45 43.73
CA GLU A 47 10.75 -24.68 44.47
C GLU A 47 11.09 -25.33 45.82
N GLU A 48 10.08 -25.79 46.56
CA GLU A 48 10.25 -26.54 47.82
C GLU A 48 11.05 -27.84 47.59
N ALA A 49 10.76 -28.58 46.50
CA ALA A 49 11.51 -29.77 46.12
C ALA A 49 12.96 -29.46 45.74
N LYS A 50 13.21 -28.31 45.10
CA LYS A 50 14.55 -27.86 44.71
C LYS A 50 15.42 -27.46 45.90
N GLN A 51 14.84 -26.87 46.95
CA GLN A 51 15.54 -26.56 48.20
C GLN A 51 16.02 -27.83 48.94
N GLY A 52 15.46 -29.00 48.64
CA GLY A 52 15.90 -30.29 49.16
C GLY A 52 17.01 -30.98 48.36
N GLN A 53 17.42 -30.46 47.20
CA GLN A 53 18.40 -31.09 46.32
C GLN A 53 19.79 -30.45 46.47
N PHE A 54 20.74 -31.19 47.05
CA PHE A 54 22.16 -30.79 47.10
C PHE A 54 22.92 -31.35 45.90
N HIS A 55 23.48 -30.48 45.06
CA HIS A 55 24.39 -30.87 43.98
C HIS A 55 25.83 -30.99 44.52
N ILE A 56 26.43 -32.18 44.43
CA ILE A 56 27.85 -32.40 44.76
C ILE A 56 28.67 -32.31 43.45
N PRO A 57 29.62 -31.37 43.31
CA PRO A 57 30.41 -31.23 42.08
C PRO A 57 31.36 -32.43 41.86
N GLY A 58 31.34 -33.02 40.65
CA GLY A 58 32.38 -33.96 40.18
C GLY A 58 31.98 -35.43 40.03
N GLN A 59 30.73 -35.82 40.25
CA GLN A 59 30.23 -37.16 39.87
C GLN A 59 29.45 -37.09 38.54
N PRO A 60 29.72 -37.99 37.58
CA PRO A 60 28.84 -38.13 36.42
C PRO A 60 27.48 -38.67 36.87
N GLU A 61 26.40 -38.01 36.48
CA GLU A 61 25.01 -38.44 36.71
C GLU A 61 24.74 -39.73 35.90
N THR A 62 25.16 -40.89 36.43
CA THR A 62 24.93 -42.22 35.82
C THR A 62 23.77 -42.99 36.44
N GLU A 63 23.04 -42.41 37.39
CA GLU A 63 21.78 -42.97 37.88
C GLU A 63 20.62 -42.21 37.26
N THR A 64 19.70 -42.95 36.64
CA THR A 64 18.39 -42.47 36.21
C THR A 64 17.80 -41.58 37.28
N ARG A 65 17.78 -40.28 37.00
CA ARG A 65 17.13 -39.23 37.78
C ARG A 65 15.72 -39.67 38.19
N ASP A 66 15.52 -40.05 39.46
CA ASP A 66 14.19 -40.26 40.08
C ASP A 66 13.35 -38.96 40.06
N ASP A 67 13.97 -37.84 39.72
CA ASP A 67 13.37 -36.53 39.46
C ASP A 67 12.88 -36.35 38.00
N ILE A 68 13.10 -37.31 37.10
CA ILE A 68 12.36 -37.38 35.83
C ILE A 68 10.98 -37.98 36.14
N VAL A 69 10.09 -37.13 36.63
CA VAL A 69 8.65 -37.46 36.64
C VAL A 69 8.24 -37.57 35.17
N SER A 70 7.95 -38.79 34.70
CA SER A 70 7.24 -38.97 33.44
C SER A 70 5.94 -38.18 33.56
N GLN A 71 5.85 -37.07 32.82
CA GLN A 71 4.62 -36.30 32.74
C GLN A 71 3.54 -37.27 32.25
N SER A 72 2.51 -37.51 33.08
CA SER A 72 1.35 -38.24 32.60
C SER A 72 0.83 -37.51 31.38
N LEU A 73 0.77 -38.22 30.24
CA LEU A 73 0.19 -37.69 29.01
C LEU A 73 -1.18 -37.09 29.36
N TRP A 74 -1.42 -35.90 28.81
CA TRP A 74 -2.63 -35.06 28.90
C TRP A 74 -3.92 -35.85 29.22
N PRO A 75 -4.90 -35.30 29.98
CA PRO A 75 -6.23 -35.91 30.07
C PRO A 75 -6.74 -36.28 28.66
N ALA A 76 -7.22 -37.52 28.52
CA ALA A 76 -7.54 -38.17 27.25
C ALA A 76 -8.55 -37.43 26.35
N SER A 77 -9.16 -36.34 26.84
CA SER A 77 -10.15 -35.52 26.15
C SER A 77 -9.60 -34.67 25.00
N HIS A 78 -8.28 -34.43 24.93
CA HIS A 78 -7.65 -33.62 23.86
C HIS A 78 -6.57 -34.36 23.06
N ALA A 79 -6.33 -35.64 23.34
CA ALA A 79 -5.36 -36.43 22.60
C ALA A 79 -5.90 -36.79 21.21
N VAL A 80 -5.20 -36.39 20.16
CA VAL A 80 -5.44 -36.90 18.81
C VAL A 80 -4.78 -38.26 18.72
N TYR A 81 -5.52 -39.29 18.32
CA TYR A 81 -4.98 -40.65 18.23
C TYR A 81 -4.53 -40.97 16.80
N ASN A 82 -3.65 -41.97 16.67
CA ASN A 82 -3.26 -42.54 15.38
C ASN A 82 -4.48 -43.14 14.63
N SER A 83 -4.27 -43.60 13.39
CA SER A 83 -5.36 -44.09 12.53
C SER A 83 -6.25 -45.17 13.15
N ASP A 84 -5.68 -45.92 14.10
CA ASP A 84 -6.29 -47.09 14.72
C ASP A 84 -6.85 -46.77 16.12
N GLY A 85 -6.72 -45.52 16.58
CA GLY A 85 -7.24 -45.04 17.86
C GLY A 85 -6.48 -45.52 19.09
N THR A 86 -5.29 -46.11 18.92
CA THR A 86 -4.56 -46.86 19.96
C THR A 86 -3.50 -46.03 20.68
N GLU A 87 -2.92 -45.02 20.01
CA GLU A 87 -1.82 -44.23 20.56
C GLU A 87 -2.05 -42.72 20.39
N PRO A 88 -1.79 -41.92 21.45
CA PRO A 88 -1.85 -40.47 21.36
C PRO A 88 -0.70 -39.94 20.49
N VAL A 89 -1.03 -39.00 19.61
CA VAL A 89 -0.14 -38.40 18.62
C VAL A 89 0.26 -37.01 19.10
N ILE A 90 1.56 -36.83 19.34
CA ILE A 90 2.15 -35.53 19.67
C ILE A 90 2.92 -35.05 18.44
N ARG A 91 2.52 -33.91 17.86
CA ARG A 91 3.23 -33.26 16.75
C ARG A 91 3.79 -31.88 17.10
N THR A 92 3.50 -31.40 18.30
CA THR A 92 4.04 -30.14 18.82
C THR A 92 5.22 -30.45 19.73
N ALA A 93 6.36 -29.79 19.50
CA ALA A 93 7.55 -30.00 20.29
C ALA A 93 8.21 -28.65 20.64
N LEU A 94 8.59 -28.49 21.91
CA LEU A 94 9.50 -27.46 22.36
C LEU A 94 10.93 -27.97 22.19
N CYS A 95 11.75 -27.27 21.40
CA CYS A 95 13.15 -27.65 21.20
C CYS A 95 14.07 -26.68 21.96
N ILE A 96 15.00 -27.21 22.74
CA ILE A 96 15.96 -26.41 23.50
C ILE A 96 17.37 -26.85 23.09
N GLN A 97 18.16 -25.91 22.55
CA GLN A 97 19.52 -26.17 22.12
C GLN A 97 20.52 -25.24 22.83
N PRO A 98 21.51 -25.78 23.54
CA PRO A 98 22.63 -24.98 24.00
C PRO A 98 23.53 -24.59 22.82
N ARG A 99 23.75 -23.29 22.59
CA ARG A 99 24.71 -22.76 21.62
C ARG A 99 25.50 -21.63 22.26
N GLN A 100 26.84 -21.68 22.19
CA GLN A 100 27.73 -20.59 22.63
C GLN A 100 27.41 -20.03 24.04
N GLY A 101 27.09 -20.91 24.99
CA GLY A 101 26.78 -20.52 26.38
C GLY A 101 25.38 -19.93 26.60
N ARG A 102 24.49 -20.00 25.60
CA ARG A 102 23.08 -19.59 25.69
C ARG A 102 22.16 -20.76 25.37
N LEU A 103 20.96 -20.76 25.94
CA LEU A 103 19.90 -21.70 25.61
C LEU A 103 18.99 -21.09 24.54
N TYR A 104 18.94 -21.70 23.36
CA TYR A 104 18.02 -21.33 22.30
C TYR A 104 16.76 -22.16 22.47
N VAL A 105 15.64 -21.50 22.74
CA VAL A 105 14.34 -22.12 22.96
C VAL A 105 13.48 -21.87 21.73
N PHE A 106 13.30 -22.91 20.92
CA PHE A 106 12.45 -22.88 19.73
C PHE A 106 11.00 -23.10 20.16
N MET A 107 10.24 -22.01 20.19
CA MET A 107 8.85 -21.97 20.61
C MET A 107 7.98 -22.77 19.63
N PRO A 108 7.10 -23.65 20.11
CA PRO A 108 6.15 -24.36 19.27
C PRO A 108 5.00 -23.45 18.79
N PRO A 109 4.25 -23.85 17.75
CA PRO A 109 2.99 -23.20 17.42
C PRO A 109 1.99 -23.44 18.56
N MET A 110 1.33 -22.38 19.00
CA MET A 110 0.33 -22.40 20.09
C MET A 110 -1.04 -22.00 19.54
N ALA A 111 -2.12 -22.42 20.19
CA ALA A 111 -3.48 -22.09 19.75
C ALA A 111 -3.91 -20.68 20.18
N SER A 112 -3.44 -20.20 21.34
CA SER A 112 -3.75 -18.87 21.86
C SER A 112 -2.48 -18.12 22.26
N ALA A 113 -2.55 -16.79 22.25
CA ALA A 113 -1.48 -15.96 22.78
C ALA A 113 -1.33 -16.08 24.30
N ALA A 114 -2.42 -16.37 25.02
CA ALA A 114 -2.40 -16.64 26.46
C ALA A 114 -1.50 -17.83 26.79
N ASP A 115 -1.67 -18.96 26.10
CA ASP A 115 -0.84 -20.16 26.31
C ASP A 115 0.62 -19.90 25.90
N TYR A 116 0.83 -19.08 24.86
CA TYR A 116 2.18 -18.67 24.46
C TYR A 116 2.88 -17.87 25.57
N PHE A 117 2.19 -16.92 26.20
CA PHE A 117 2.75 -16.13 27.30
C PHE A 117 2.93 -16.93 28.58
N GLU A 118 2.08 -17.92 28.86
CA GLU A 118 2.32 -18.88 29.94
C GLU A 118 3.64 -19.63 29.73
N LEU A 119 3.90 -20.10 28.50
CA LEU A 119 5.15 -20.76 28.16
C LEU A 119 6.36 -19.82 28.28
N ILE A 120 6.23 -18.57 27.81
CA ILE A 120 7.28 -17.56 27.98
C ILE A 120 7.57 -17.30 29.46
N ALA A 121 6.54 -17.17 30.30
CA ALA A 121 6.70 -16.98 31.75
C ALA A 121 7.42 -18.17 32.41
N ALA A 122 7.09 -19.40 32.00
CA ALA A 122 7.79 -20.60 32.47
C ALA A 122 9.27 -20.62 32.04
N VAL A 123 9.57 -20.19 30.81
CA VAL A 123 10.95 -20.06 30.30
C VAL A 123 11.71 -18.97 31.06
N GLU A 124 11.08 -17.83 31.33
CA GLU A 124 11.66 -16.73 32.10
C GLU A 124 11.99 -17.15 33.54
N GLN A 125 11.06 -17.84 34.22
CA GLN A 125 11.31 -18.39 35.56
C GLN A 125 12.46 -19.40 35.56
N ALA A 126 12.51 -20.30 34.57
CA ALA A 126 13.60 -21.26 34.42
C ALA A 126 14.95 -20.55 34.20
N ALA A 127 14.98 -19.50 33.37
CA ALA A 127 16.16 -18.68 33.14
C ALA A 127 16.61 -17.97 34.42
N GLY A 128 15.68 -17.34 35.16
CA GLY A 128 15.96 -16.67 36.43
C GLY A 128 16.49 -17.62 37.50
N THR A 129 15.95 -18.84 37.56
CA THR A 129 16.37 -19.83 38.56
C THR A 129 17.71 -20.49 38.22
N THR A 130 18.04 -20.63 36.94
CA THR A 130 19.28 -21.29 36.50
C THR A 130 20.43 -20.32 36.25
N GLY A 131 20.13 -19.04 36.02
CA GLY A 131 21.11 -18.03 35.62
C GLY A 131 21.61 -18.17 34.18
N PHE A 132 21.05 -19.09 33.39
CA PHE A 132 21.45 -19.25 31.99
C PHE A 132 20.74 -18.23 31.10
N PRO A 133 21.47 -17.51 30.22
CA PRO A 133 20.85 -16.63 29.24
C PRO A 133 20.07 -17.43 28.20
N VAL A 134 18.86 -16.96 27.88
CA VAL A 134 17.94 -17.59 26.92
C VAL A 134 17.76 -16.71 25.68
N ILE A 135 17.66 -17.35 24.51
CA ILE A 135 17.23 -16.75 23.25
C ILE A 135 15.96 -17.45 22.79
N ILE A 136 14.91 -16.69 22.49
CA ILE A 136 13.65 -17.20 21.94
C ILE A 136 13.75 -17.23 20.41
N GLU A 137 13.44 -18.37 19.81
CA GLU A 137 13.37 -18.56 18.35
C GLU A 137 12.10 -19.37 17.99
N GLY A 138 11.80 -19.53 16.70
CA GLY A 138 10.68 -20.35 16.24
C GLY A 138 9.38 -19.58 16.03
N TYR A 139 8.26 -20.17 16.41
CA TYR A 139 6.94 -19.60 16.15
C TYR A 139 6.68 -18.36 17.03
N THR A 140 6.04 -17.35 16.45
CA THR A 140 5.55 -16.17 17.17
C THR A 140 4.26 -16.49 17.93
N PRO A 141 3.85 -15.67 18.90
CA PRO A 141 2.50 -15.79 19.45
C PRO A 141 1.45 -15.68 18.33
N PRO A 142 0.33 -16.43 18.42
CA PRO A 142 -0.85 -16.21 17.56
C PRO A 142 -1.33 -14.77 17.62
N PHE A 143 -2.05 -14.32 16.58
CA PHE A 143 -2.59 -12.97 16.56
C PHE A 143 -3.53 -12.74 17.75
N ASP A 144 -3.33 -11.62 18.45
CA ASP A 144 -4.22 -11.15 19.51
C ASP A 144 -4.21 -9.62 19.52
N HIS A 145 -5.38 -9.00 19.40
CA HIS A 145 -5.53 -7.54 19.29
C HIS A 145 -5.11 -6.78 20.57
N ARG A 146 -4.88 -7.49 21.67
CA ARG A 146 -4.38 -6.93 22.93
C ARG A 146 -2.85 -6.78 22.96
N ILE A 147 -2.15 -7.27 21.94
CA ILE A 147 -0.69 -7.23 21.82
C ILE A 147 -0.29 -6.23 20.74
N ASN A 148 0.58 -5.29 21.09
CA ASN A 148 1.23 -4.45 20.10
C ASN A 148 2.40 -5.21 19.46
N VAL A 149 2.42 -5.22 18.13
CA VAL A 149 3.47 -5.87 17.34
C VAL A 149 4.18 -4.80 16.50
N LEU A 150 5.50 -4.83 16.50
CA LEU A 150 6.36 -4.13 15.56
C LEU A 150 7.11 -5.19 14.76
N ASN A 151 6.93 -5.20 13.43
CA ASN A 151 7.64 -6.13 12.56
C ASN A 151 8.54 -5.37 11.58
N ILE A 152 9.78 -5.83 11.43
CA ILE A 152 10.79 -5.24 10.55
C ILE A 152 11.25 -6.34 9.59
N THR A 153 10.87 -6.22 8.32
CA THR A 153 11.12 -7.23 7.29
C THR A 153 12.02 -6.64 6.20
N PRO A 154 13.12 -7.32 5.82
CA PRO A 154 13.93 -6.89 4.69
C PRO A 154 13.24 -7.25 3.37
N ASP A 155 13.05 -6.26 2.51
CA ASP A 155 12.54 -6.42 1.15
C ASP A 155 13.61 -6.00 0.13
N PRO A 156 13.55 -6.46 -1.14
CA PRO A 156 14.55 -6.08 -2.14
C PRO A 156 14.67 -4.55 -2.32
N GLY A 157 15.72 -3.96 -1.74
CA GLY A 157 16.03 -2.53 -1.84
C GLY A 157 15.31 -1.63 -0.82
N VAL A 158 14.49 -2.17 0.08
CA VAL A 158 13.78 -1.42 1.13
C VAL A 158 13.66 -2.24 2.43
N ILE A 159 13.25 -1.60 3.52
CA ILE A 159 12.86 -2.27 4.76
C ILE A 159 11.38 -1.96 4.98
N GLU A 160 10.57 -3.01 5.15
CA GLU A 160 9.18 -2.88 5.54
C GLU A 160 9.08 -2.83 7.06
N VAL A 161 8.41 -1.80 7.58
CA VAL A 161 8.15 -1.66 9.02
C VAL A 161 6.64 -1.63 9.24
N ASN A 162 6.11 -2.70 9.83
CA ASN A 162 4.72 -2.77 10.25
C ASN A 162 4.63 -2.30 11.71
N ILE A 163 3.99 -1.17 11.93
CA ILE A 163 3.83 -0.55 13.25
C ILE A 163 2.53 -0.96 13.93
N HIS A 164 2.51 -0.81 15.25
CA HIS A 164 1.33 -1.05 16.07
C HIS A 164 0.23 0.02 15.83
N PRO A 165 -1.04 -0.28 16.16
CA PRO A 165 -2.14 0.68 15.99
C PRO A 165 -1.99 1.91 16.90
N ALA A 166 -2.39 3.08 16.40
CA ALA A 166 -2.55 4.31 17.19
C ALA A 166 -4.03 4.56 17.50
N THR A 167 -4.39 4.76 18.77
CA THR A 167 -5.80 4.89 19.19
C THR A 167 -6.34 6.31 19.07
N ASP A 168 -5.46 7.31 19.05
CA ASP A 168 -5.82 8.71 18.94
C ASP A 168 -4.83 9.47 18.05
N TRP A 169 -5.12 10.75 17.79
CA TRP A 169 -4.31 11.59 16.92
C TRP A 169 -2.93 11.90 17.50
N GLY A 170 -2.82 12.07 18.83
CA GLY A 170 -1.54 12.35 19.48
C GLY A 170 -0.58 11.19 19.29
N GLN A 171 -1.02 9.98 19.61
CA GLN A 171 -0.23 8.76 19.39
C GLN A 171 0.16 8.57 17.92
N MET A 172 -0.76 8.86 16.98
CA MET A 172 -0.47 8.75 15.54
C MET A 172 0.64 9.72 15.11
N VAL A 173 0.63 10.94 15.65
CA VAL A 173 1.69 11.94 15.42
C VAL A 173 3.00 11.46 16.00
N ASP A 174 3.01 11.00 17.25
CA ASP A 174 4.21 10.55 17.95
C ASP A 174 4.85 9.36 17.22
N VAL A 175 4.08 8.27 17.00
CA VAL A 175 4.57 7.07 16.30
C VAL A 175 5.09 7.39 14.90
N THR A 176 4.38 8.23 14.13
CA THR A 176 4.83 8.58 12.78
C THR A 176 6.10 9.43 12.82
N CYS A 177 6.20 10.41 13.72
CA CYS A 177 7.38 11.26 13.81
C CYS A 177 8.60 10.47 14.30
N ASP A 178 8.42 9.62 15.32
CA ASP A 178 9.46 8.77 15.86
C ASP A 178 9.98 7.79 14.80
N LEU A 179 9.09 7.14 14.03
CA LEU A 179 9.50 6.24 12.95
C LEU A 179 10.35 6.95 11.90
N TYR A 180 9.98 8.16 11.49
CA TYR A 180 10.76 8.94 10.51
C TYR A 180 12.11 9.37 11.08
N GLU A 181 12.16 9.77 12.35
CA GLU A 181 13.41 10.17 13.00
C GLU A 181 14.35 8.97 13.22
N GLU A 182 13.84 7.84 13.70
CA GLU A 182 14.62 6.61 13.88
C GLU A 182 15.15 6.06 12.55
N ALA A 183 14.34 6.11 11.48
CA ALA A 183 14.80 5.78 10.14
C ALA A 183 15.98 6.69 9.72
N ARG A 184 15.84 8.01 9.92
CA ARG A 184 16.89 8.98 9.60
C ARG A 184 18.17 8.75 10.40
N GLN A 185 18.06 8.49 11.70
CA GLN A 185 19.20 8.20 12.58
C GLN A 185 19.90 6.88 12.21
N SER A 186 19.14 5.93 11.67
CA SER A 186 19.65 4.65 11.15
C SER A 186 20.24 4.74 9.74
N GLY A 187 20.27 5.93 9.13
CA GLY A 187 20.76 6.12 7.76
C GLY A 187 19.80 5.66 6.66
N LEU A 188 18.53 5.43 7.01
CA LEU A 188 17.45 5.10 6.07
C LEU A 188 16.76 6.38 5.59
N GLY A 189 16.22 6.34 4.38
CA GLY A 189 15.44 7.42 3.79
C GLY A 189 14.06 6.93 3.37
N THR A 190 13.08 7.84 3.36
CA THR A 190 11.71 7.58 2.87
C THR A 190 11.52 7.98 1.41
N GLU A 191 12.60 8.43 0.78
CA GLU A 191 12.67 8.94 -0.57
C GLU A 191 13.97 8.49 -1.27
N LYS A 192 14.01 8.60 -2.59
CA LYS A 192 15.20 8.37 -3.41
C LYS A 192 15.23 9.29 -4.62
N PHE A 193 16.43 9.48 -5.16
CA PHE A 193 16.61 10.16 -6.44
C PHE A 193 16.85 9.15 -7.57
N MET A 194 16.16 9.34 -8.67
CA MET A 194 16.40 8.62 -9.92
C MET A 194 17.65 9.17 -10.62
N LEU A 195 18.17 8.46 -11.63
CA LEU A 195 19.39 8.86 -12.35
C LEU A 195 19.28 10.24 -13.01
N ASP A 196 18.09 10.64 -13.43
CA ASP A 196 17.83 11.97 -14.01
C ASP A 196 17.66 13.08 -12.96
N GLY A 197 17.80 12.73 -11.67
CA GLY A 197 17.54 13.62 -10.55
C GLY A 197 16.07 13.73 -10.16
N ARG A 198 15.16 12.97 -10.77
CA ARG A 198 13.75 12.96 -10.35
C ARG A 198 13.63 12.43 -8.92
N HIS A 199 12.80 13.12 -8.13
CA HIS A 199 12.49 12.72 -6.78
C HIS A 199 11.35 11.67 -6.79
N SER A 200 11.49 10.57 -6.06
CA SER A 200 10.50 9.50 -5.94
C SER A 200 10.51 8.90 -4.55
N GLY A 201 9.44 8.21 -4.15
CA GLY A 201 9.44 7.38 -2.95
C GLY A 201 10.36 6.15 -3.12
N THR A 202 10.58 5.43 -2.03
CA THR A 202 11.47 4.25 -2.00
C THR A 202 11.03 3.14 -2.96
N GLY A 203 9.72 3.01 -3.20
CA GLY A 203 9.10 1.97 -4.03
C GLY A 203 8.41 0.86 -3.23
N GLY A 204 8.50 0.86 -1.90
CA GLY A 204 7.80 -0.09 -1.02
C GLY A 204 6.35 0.30 -0.71
N GLY A 205 5.95 1.54 -0.99
CA GLY A 205 4.64 2.07 -0.61
C GLY A 205 4.56 2.57 0.83
N ASN A 206 3.37 3.02 1.23
CA ASN A 206 3.02 3.46 2.58
C ASN A 206 1.58 3.02 2.86
N HIS A 207 1.40 1.72 3.09
CA HIS A 207 0.08 1.16 3.30
C HIS A 207 -0.51 1.69 4.61
N ILE A 208 -1.70 2.29 4.53
CA ILE A 208 -2.42 2.77 5.70
C ILE A 208 -3.49 1.73 6.03
N VAL A 209 -3.46 1.19 7.24
CA VAL A 209 -4.42 0.19 7.69
C VAL A 209 -5.38 0.82 8.71
N MET A 210 -6.68 0.63 8.52
CA MET A 210 -7.72 1.14 9.43
C MET A 210 -8.62 0.01 9.92
N GLY A 211 -9.02 0.09 11.18
CA GLY A 211 -9.92 -0.88 11.81
C GLY A 211 -10.44 -0.41 13.17
N GLY A 212 -11.07 -1.32 13.91
CA GLY A 212 -11.49 -1.10 15.30
C GLY A 212 -10.42 -1.54 16.31
N PRO A 213 -10.64 -1.30 17.62
CA PRO A 213 -9.75 -1.79 18.68
C PRO A 213 -9.74 -3.32 18.80
N SER A 214 -10.77 -4.00 18.30
CA SER A 214 -10.81 -5.44 18.09
C SER A 214 -11.51 -5.77 16.76
N PRO A 215 -11.30 -6.97 16.20
CA PRO A 215 -11.99 -7.38 14.97
C PRO A 215 -13.52 -7.30 15.08
N ALA A 216 -14.09 -7.70 16.21
CA ALA A 216 -15.53 -7.63 16.48
C ALA A 216 -16.08 -6.19 16.52
N GLN A 217 -15.22 -5.21 16.82
CA GLN A 217 -15.56 -3.78 16.86
C GLN A 217 -15.14 -3.05 15.57
N SER A 218 -14.78 -3.77 14.51
CA SER A 218 -14.40 -3.16 13.24
C SER A 218 -15.56 -2.38 12.61
N PRO A 219 -15.38 -1.09 12.26
CA PRO A 219 -16.42 -0.31 11.59
C PRO A 219 -16.74 -0.88 10.20
N TRP A 220 -15.78 -1.53 9.55
CA TRP A 220 -15.94 -2.13 8.22
C TRP A 220 -16.88 -3.32 8.24
N LEU A 221 -16.81 -4.14 9.30
CA LEU A 221 -17.66 -5.31 9.48
C LEU A 221 -19.04 -4.93 10.03
N ALA A 222 -19.08 -3.95 10.95
CA ALA A 222 -20.34 -3.46 11.52
C ALA A 222 -21.20 -2.70 10.49
N ARG A 223 -20.58 -1.94 9.58
CA ARG A 223 -21.25 -1.14 8.55
C ARG A 223 -20.64 -1.40 7.16
N PRO A 224 -21.08 -2.47 6.46
CA PRO A 224 -20.61 -2.81 5.11
C PRO A 224 -20.73 -1.68 4.08
N ASP A 225 -21.72 -0.80 4.24
CA ASP A 225 -21.96 0.36 3.36
C ASP A 225 -20.83 1.41 3.43
N LEU A 226 -19.98 1.33 4.46
CA LEU A 226 -18.78 2.13 4.58
C LEU A 226 -17.77 1.80 3.46
N LEU A 227 -17.48 0.51 3.23
CA LEU A 227 -16.58 0.10 2.16
C LEU A 227 -17.13 0.51 0.78
N ARG A 228 -18.43 0.32 0.55
CA ARG A 228 -19.12 0.87 -0.64
C ARG A 228 -18.85 2.36 -0.80
N SER A 229 -19.03 3.15 0.26
CA SER A 229 -18.85 4.60 0.21
C SER A 229 -17.43 4.98 -0.22
N PHE A 230 -16.41 4.31 0.33
CA PHE A 230 -15.02 4.50 -0.08
C PHE A 230 -14.80 4.14 -1.55
N LEU A 231 -15.26 2.96 -1.98
CA LEU A 231 -15.12 2.49 -3.36
C LEU A 231 -15.77 3.46 -4.36
N THR A 232 -17.01 3.88 -4.10
CA THR A 232 -17.73 4.81 -4.97
C THR A 232 -17.09 6.20 -4.95
N PHE A 233 -16.64 6.69 -3.79
CA PHE A 233 -16.04 8.03 -3.73
C PHE A 233 -14.68 8.09 -4.44
N TRP A 234 -13.83 7.06 -4.26
CA TRP A 234 -12.59 6.94 -5.03
C TRP A 234 -12.88 6.79 -6.52
N ASN A 235 -13.88 5.98 -6.89
CA ASN A 235 -14.29 5.87 -8.28
C ASN A 235 -14.72 7.24 -8.86
N ASN A 236 -15.46 8.05 -8.11
CA ASN A 236 -15.95 9.35 -8.60
C ASN A 236 -14.87 10.44 -8.58
N HIS A 237 -13.79 10.26 -7.81
CA HIS A 237 -12.68 11.22 -7.68
C HIS A 237 -11.32 10.55 -7.94
N PRO A 238 -10.90 10.43 -9.22
CA PRO A 238 -9.63 9.80 -9.60
C PRO A 238 -8.38 10.39 -8.93
N SER A 239 -8.43 11.66 -8.51
CA SER A 239 -7.32 12.30 -7.82
C SER A 239 -6.87 11.55 -6.56
N LEU A 240 -7.79 10.88 -5.86
CA LEU A 240 -7.48 10.12 -4.65
C LEU A 240 -6.64 8.88 -4.92
N SER A 241 -6.73 8.30 -6.12
CA SER A 241 -5.87 7.20 -6.56
C SER A 241 -4.54 7.69 -7.11
N PHE A 242 -4.50 8.88 -7.74
CA PHE A 242 -3.37 9.32 -8.55
C PHE A 242 -2.45 10.37 -7.91
N LEU A 243 -2.96 11.20 -7.00
CA LEU A 243 -2.16 12.24 -6.35
C LEU A 243 -1.13 11.63 -5.38
N PHE A 244 -1.50 10.55 -4.72
CA PHE A 244 -0.71 9.92 -3.65
C PHE A 244 0.01 8.64 -4.06
N SER A 245 -0.25 8.12 -5.26
CA SER A 245 0.37 6.90 -5.77
C SER A 245 1.84 7.08 -6.10
N GLY A 246 2.54 5.96 -6.35
CA GLY A 246 3.92 5.95 -6.87
C GLY A 246 4.00 6.14 -8.38
N LEU A 247 5.22 6.03 -8.94
CA LEU A 247 5.45 6.11 -10.39
C LEU A 247 4.89 4.89 -11.14
N PHE A 248 4.91 3.72 -10.51
CA PHE A 248 4.43 2.49 -11.11
C PHE A 248 2.91 2.37 -10.93
N MET A 249 2.17 2.88 -11.91
CA MET A 249 0.71 2.84 -11.97
C MET A 249 0.19 2.08 -13.19
N GLY A 250 -1.11 1.81 -13.18
CA GLY A 250 -1.80 1.06 -14.22
C GLY A 250 -2.28 -0.30 -13.73
N PRO A 251 -2.93 -1.08 -14.62
CA PRO A 251 -3.64 -2.31 -14.25
C PRO A 251 -2.75 -3.44 -13.74
N THR A 252 -1.43 -3.33 -13.93
CA THR A 252 -0.42 -4.30 -13.48
C THR A 252 0.42 -3.76 -12.33
N SER A 253 0.05 -2.62 -11.74
CA SER A 253 0.73 -2.01 -10.60
C SER A 253 0.55 -2.83 -9.30
N GLN A 254 1.17 -2.38 -8.21
CA GLN A 254 1.02 -3.03 -6.89
C GLN A 254 -0.32 -2.73 -6.20
N SER A 255 -1.09 -1.79 -6.75
CA SER A 255 -2.35 -1.30 -6.19
C SER A 255 -3.22 -0.70 -7.31
N PRO A 256 -3.60 -1.47 -8.36
CA PRO A 256 -4.39 -0.93 -9.43
C PRO A 256 -5.76 -0.52 -8.90
N ARG A 257 -6.21 0.61 -9.42
CA ARG A 257 -7.57 1.08 -9.21
C ARG A 257 -8.55 0.13 -9.90
N ILE A 258 -9.72 -0.06 -9.29
CA ILE A 258 -10.69 -1.09 -9.66
C ILE A 258 -11.13 -1.04 -11.15
N ASP A 259 -11.16 0.14 -11.77
CA ASP A 259 -11.59 0.35 -13.15
C ASP A 259 -10.46 0.60 -14.17
N GLU A 260 -9.19 0.40 -13.79
CA GLU A 260 -8.06 0.48 -14.73
C GLU A 260 -7.87 -0.80 -15.58
N ALA A 261 -8.26 -1.95 -15.03
CA ALA A 261 -7.99 -3.26 -15.61
C ALA A 261 -9.19 -3.82 -16.39
N ARG A 262 -10.29 -4.04 -15.70
CA ARG A 262 -11.44 -4.82 -16.18
C ARG A 262 -12.69 -3.98 -16.03
N HIS A 263 -13.15 -3.36 -17.13
CA HIS A 263 -14.17 -2.30 -17.11
C HIS A 263 -15.56 -2.78 -16.65
N ASP A 264 -15.88 -4.04 -16.93
CA ASP A 264 -17.11 -4.72 -16.48
C ASP A 264 -17.13 -4.98 -14.96
N THR A 265 -15.98 -4.86 -14.26
CA THR A 265 -15.95 -4.93 -12.78
C THR A 265 -16.87 -3.89 -12.16
N LEU A 266 -17.04 -2.72 -12.78
CA LEU A 266 -17.95 -1.70 -12.26
C LEU A 266 -19.43 -2.11 -12.37
N ASP A 267 -19.80 -2.90 -13.39
CA ASP A 267 -21.16 -3.42 -13.52
C ASP A 267 -21.42 -4.50 -12.45
N GLU A 268 -20.44 -5.38 -12.22
CA GLU A 268 -20.49 -6.37 -11.13
C GLU A 268 -20.52 -5.69 -9.75
N LEU A 269 -19.83 -4.55 -9.59
CA LEU A 269 -19.84 -3.77 -8.36
C LEU A 269 -21.21 -3.13 -8.10
N ASP A 270 -21.90 -2.63 -9.14
CA ASP A 270 -23.28 -2.15 -9.02
C ASP A 270 -24.23 -3.27 -8.55
N ILE A 271 -24.04 -4.50 -9.04
CA ILE A 271 -24.79 -5.68 -8.57
C ILE A 271 -24.45 -5.99 -7.11
N ALA A 272 -23.18 -5.98 -6.74
CA ALA A 272 -22.74 -6.20 -5.36
C ALA A 272 -23.33 -5.15 -4.40
N PHE A 273 -23.42 -3.88 -4.81
CA PHE A 273 -24.06 -2.81 -4.04
C PHE A 273 -25.57 -3.01 -3.88
N ALA A 274 -26.25 -3.46 -4.94
CA ALA A 274 -27.67 -3.77 -4.87
C ALA A 274 -27.95 -4.97 -3.94
N GLU A 275 -27.13 -6.02 -4.03
CA GLU A 275 -27.23 -7.17 -3.13
C GLU A 275 -26.89 -6.77 -1.68
N LEU A 276 -25.91 -5.89 -1.47
CA LEU A 276 -25.62 -5.33 -0.16
C LEU A 276 -26.83 -4.62 0.45
N ASP A 277 -27.47 -3.72 -0.31
CA ASP A 277 -28.67 -3.01 0.16
C ASP A 277 -29.80 -4.00 0.50
N LYS A 278 -30.02 -5.03 -0.32
CA LYS A 278 -31.04 -6.07 -0.07
C LYS A 278 -30.76 -6.87 1.20
N GLN A 279 -29.53 -7.34 1.37
CA GLN A 279 -29.13 -8.13 2.55
C GLN A 279 -29.25 -7.27 3.81
N THR A 280 -28.72 -6.05 3.81
CA THR A 280 -28.74 -5.15 4.98
C THR A 280 -30.13 -4.60 5.32
N SER A 281 -31.00 -4.37 4.33
CA SER A 281 -32.40 -3.96 4.57
C SER A 281 -33.19 -5.02 5.35
N SER A 282 -32.90 -6.31 5.13
CA SER A 282 -33.56 -7.41 5.86
C SER A 282 -33.16 -7.47 7.35
N TYR A 283 -31.98 -6.97 7.70
CA TYR A 283 -31.52 -6.85 9.09
C TYR A 283 -32.09 -5.60 9.78
N GLN A 284 -32.35 -4.52 9.03
CA GLN A 284 -32.97 -3.30 9.55
C GLN A 284 -34.45 -3.48 9.94
N SER A 285 -35.16 -4.48 9.41
CA SER A 285 -36.57 -4.74 9.78
C SER A 285 -36.76 -5.51 11.10
N ASN A 286 -35.68 -5.93 11.76
CA ASN A 286 -35.70 -6.72 13.00
C ASN A 286 -35.03 -5.98 14.17
N PHE A 287 -35.36 -4.71 14.39
CA PHE A 287 -35.03 -4.06 15.67
C PHE A 287 -35.81 -4.74 16.80
N LEU A 288 -35.11 -5.21 17.83
CA LEU A 288 -35.76 -5.52 19.10
C LEU A 288 -36.33 -4.19 19.65
N PRO A 289 -37.62 -4.14 20.05
CA PRO A 289 -38.17 -2.92 20.64
C PRO A 289 -37.40 -2.59 21.92
N GLY A 290 -36.62 -1.49 21.89
CA GLY A 290 -35.79 -1.02 23.01
C GLY A 290 -34.27 -1.09 22.81
N SER A 291 -33.76 -1.53 21.64
CA SER A 291 -32.31 -1.52 21.34
C SER A 291 -31.99 -0.64 20.12
N ASP A 292 -31.09 0.34 20.28
CA ASP A 292 -30.56 1.20 19.19
C ASP A 292 -29.57 0.47 18.26
N ILE A 293 -29.27 -0.81 18.54
CA ILE A 293 -28.35 -1.63 17.76
C ILE A 293 -29.20 -2.58 16.91
N GLY A 294 -29.37 -2.26 15.63
CA GLY A 294 -29.90 -3.22 14.65
C GLY A 294 -29.05 -4.48 14.66
N LEU A 295 -29.65 -5.65 14.41
CA LEU A 295 -28.91 -6.92 14.33
C LEU A 295 -27.66 -6.73 13.45
N PRO A 296 -26.48 -7.16 13.93
CA PRO A 296 -25.25 -6.97 13.17
C PRO A 296 -25.36 -7.68 11.83
N CYS A 297 -24.98 -6.98 10.77
CA CYS A 297 -24.76 -7.61 9.47
C CYS A 297 -23.73 -8.73 9.65
N PRO A 298 -23.93 -9.93 9.07
CA PRO A 298 -22.95 -11.00 9.22
C PRO A 298 -21.56 -10.54 8.75
N PRO A 299 -20.51 -10.62 9.59
CA PRO A 299 -19.18 -10.05 9.27
C PRO A 299 -18.58 -10.58 7.96
N TRP A 300 -18.90 -11.82 7.59
CA TRP A 300 -18.43 -12.45 6.35
C TRP A 300 -19.04 -11.85 5.08
N LEU A 301 -20.15 -11.10 5.17
CA LEU A 301 -20.87 -10.60 4.00
C LEU A 301 -20.01 -9.65 3.17
N VAL A 302 -19.28 -8.75 3.83
CA VAL A 302 -18.43 -7.75 3.16
C VAL A 302 -17.39 -8.44 2.29
N ASP A 303 -16.72 -9.45 2.85
CA ASP A 303 -15.74 -10.23 2.13
C ASP A 303 -16.35 -10.93 0.91
N ARG A 304 -17.48 -11.62 1.08
CA ARG A 304 -18.10 -12.40 0.01
C ARG A 304 -18.66 -11.56 -1.13
N LEU A 305 -19.05 -10.32 -0.87
CA LEU A 305 -19.51 -9.40 -1.91
C LEU A 305 -18.35 -8.81 -2.71
N PHE A 306 -17.20 -8.53 -2.07
CA PHE A 306 -16.15 -7.71 -2.70
C PHE A 306 -14.85 -8.44 -3.03
N ARG A 307 -14.56 -9.61 -2.43
CA ARG A 307 -13.27 -10.32 -2.57
C ARG A 307 -12.83 -10.56 -4.01
N HIS A 308 -13.75 -10.93 -4.90
CA HIS A 308 -13.42 -11.23 -6.29
C HIS A 308 -13.50 -10.01 -7.22
N LEU A 309 -13.91 -8.86 -6.67
CA LEU A 309 -13.94 -7.58 -7.38
C LEU A 309 -12.73 -6.71 -7.02
N LEU A 310 -12.22 -6.86 -5.80
CA LEU A 310 -11.04 -6.16 -5.28
C LEU A 310 -9.78 -7.02 -5.48
N THR A 311 -9.42 -7.24 -6.74
CA THR A 311 -8.21 -7.98 -7.13
C THR A 311 -7.46 -7.29 -8.26
N ASP A 312 -6.18 -7.64 -8.42
CA ASP A 312 -5.46 -7.32 -9.64
C ASP A 312 -5.89 -8.20 -10.83
N LEU A 313 -5.28 -7.98 -12.00
CA LEU A 313 -5.52 -8.76 -13.23
C LEU A 313 -5.23 -10.28 -13.08
N THR A 314 -4.48 -10.69 -12.06
CA THR A 314 -4.16 -12.11 -11.80
C THR A 314 -5.09 -12.73 -10.76
N GLY A 315 -6.03 -11.95 -10.20
CA GLY A 315 -6.92 -12.40 -9.12
C GLY A 315 -6.31 -12.26 -7.73
N ASN A 316 -5.22 -11.51 -7.57
CA ASN A 316 -4.56 -11.31 -6.29
C ASN A 316 -5.21 -10.16 -5.51
N THR A 317 -5.82 -10.47 -4.36
CA THR A 317 -6.47 -9.53 -3.44
C THR A 317 -5.49 -8.64 -2.69
N HIS A 318 -4.28 -9.13 -2.42
CA HIS A 318 -3.21 -8.38 -1.76
C HIS A 318 -2.74 -7.21 -2.60
N ARG A 319 -2.99 -7.23 -3.92
CA ARG A 319 -2.56 -6.19 -4.84
C ARG A 319 -3.64 -5.18 -5.16
N ALA A 320 -4.83 -5.22 -4.56
CA ALA A 320 -5.88 -4.24 -4.83
C ALA A 320 -5.61 -2.88 -4.16
N GLU A 321 -6.10 -1.78 -4.74
CA GLU A 321 -6.05 -0.45 -4.09
C GLU A 321 -6.69 -0.45 -2.69
N PHE A 322 -7.84 -1.12 -2.57
CA PHE A 322 -8.51 -1.44 -1.31
C PHE A 322 -8.33 -2.93 -1.02
N CYS A 323 -7.35 -3.27 -0.19
CA CYS A 323 -7.06 -4.66 0.13
C CYS A 323 -7.88 -5.13 1.34
N ILE A 324 -8.62 -6.21 1.13
CA ILE A 324 -9.50 -6.82 2.13
C ILE A 324 -8.95 -8.11 2.74
N ASP A 325 -7.67 -8.45 2.49
CA ASP A 325 -7.08 -9.69 3.02
C ASP A 325 -7.04 -9.73 4.54
N LYS A 326 -6.90 -8.56 5.17
CA LYS A 326 -6.93 -8.40 6.63
C LYS A 326 -8.35 -8.09 7.15
N LEU A 327 -9.38 -8.14 6.31
CA LEU A 327 -10.75 -7.76 6.70
C LEU A 327 -11.48 -8.93 7.35
N TYR A 328 -11.89 -9.91 6.55
CA TYR A 328 -12.56 -11.11 7.04
C TYR A 328 -12.26 -12.29 6.14
N SER A 329 -11.20 -13.04 6.42
CA SER A 329 -10.93 -14.29 5.71
C SER A 329 -11.99 -15.34 6.08
N PRO A 330 -12.65 -15.94 5.09
CA PRO A 330 -13.58 -17.03 5.33
C PRO A 330 -12.86 -18.38 5.52
N ASP A 331 -11.61 -18.48 5.04
CA ASP A 331 -10.86 -19.74 4.95
C ASP A 331 -10.09 -20.05 6.23
N SER A 332 -9.80 -19.04 7.07
CA SER A 332 -9.08 -19.22 8.33
C SER A 332 -9.59 -18.26 9.41
N ALA A 333 -9.53 -18.68 10.67
CA ALA A 333 -9.87 -17.84 11.82
C ALA A 333 -8.85 -16.71 11.98
N SER A 334 -7.55 -17.03 11.82
CA SER A 334 -6.42 -16.10 11.87
C SER A 334 -6.52 -14.93 10.86
N GLY A 335 -7.28 -15.07 9.77
CA GLY A 335 -7.49 -14.01 8.77
C GLY A 335 -8.66 -13.07 9.05
N ARG A 336 -9.33 -13.18 10.21
CA ARG A 336 -10.50 -12.35 10.58
C ARG A 336 -10.06 -11.17 11.47
N LEU A 337 -9.30 -10.24 10.91
CA LEU A 337 -8.70 -9.15 11.67
C LEU A 337 -9.55 -7.88 11.71
N GLY A 338 -10.56 -7.76 10.83
CA GLY A 338 -11.43 -6.57 10.76
C GLY A 338 -10.73 -5.31 10.25
N LEU A 339 -9.66 -5.45 9.48
CA LEU A 339 -8.84 -4.35 8.99
C LEU A 339 -9.00 -4.15 7.48
N LEU A 340 -9.09 -2.90 7.03
CA LEU A 340 -8.99 -2.53 5.62
C LEU A 340 -7.65 -1.85 5.37
N GLU A 341 -6.94 -2.29 4.33
CA GLU A 341 -5.63 -1.75 3.95
C GLU A 341 -5.73 -0.92 2.67
N PHE A 342 -5.25 0.32 2.75
CA PHE A 342 -5.19 1.29 1.66
C PHE A 342 -3.80 1.26 1.05
N ARG A 343 -3.70 0.82 -0.21
CA ARG A 343 -2.39 0.50 -0.82
C ARG A 343 -1.87 1.52 -1.83
N SER A 344 -2.75 2.36 -2.41
CA SER A 344 -2.35 3.37 -3.41
C SER A 344 -1.74 4.64 -2.79
N PHE A 345 -0.77 4.45 -1.88
CA PHE A 345 -0.03 5.51 -1.21
C PHE A 345 1.46 5.23 -1.34
N GLU A 346 2.19 6.13 -2.00
CA GLU A 346 3.66 6.16 -1.98
C GLU A 346 4.14 6.74 -0.66
N MET A 347 5.30 6.24 -0.19
CA MET A 347 5.96 6.79 1.00
C MET A 347 6.30 8.26 0.79
N PRO A 348 5.74 9.17 1.61
CA PRO A 348 6.03 10.58 1.45
C PRO A 348 7.42 10.92 2.04
N PRO A 349 8.03 12.01 1.56
CA PRO A 349 9.36 12.44 1.99
C PRO A 349 9.40 12.97 3.44
N HIS A 350 8.24 13.22 4.06
CA HIS A 350 8.17 13.86 5.36
C HIS A 350 6.98 13.37 6.20
N ALA A 351 7.19 13.20 7.52
CA ALA A 351 6.17 12.71 8.46
C ALA A 351 4.85 13.50 8.39
N ARG A 352 4.91 14.84 8.34
CA ARG A 352 3.72 15.71 8.16
C ARG A 352 2.91 15.41 6.90
N MET A 353 3.55 15.02 5.81
CA MET A 353 2.85 14.62 4.59
C MET A 353 2.13 13.28 4.78
N SER A 354 2.76 12.33 5.48
CA SER A 354 2.11 11.06 5.88
C SER A 354 0.91 11.32 6.80
N LEU A 355 1.09 12.15 7.82
CA LEU A 355 0.01 12.52 8.76
C LEU A 355 -1.16 13.21 8.06
N ALA A 356 -0.91 14.04 7.03
CA ALA A 356 -1.97 14.66 6.23
C ALA A 356 -2.79 13.62 5.46
N GLN A 357 -2.16 12.57 4.89
CA GLN A 357 -2.86 11.46 4.23
C GLN A 357 -3.68 10.66 5.24
N GLN A 358 -3.11 10.33 6.40
CA GLN A 358 -3.80 9.61 7.47
C GLN A 358 -5.00 10.40 8.01
N LEU A 359 -4.86 11.71 8.22
CA LEU A 359 -5.95 12.58 8.64
C LEU A 359 -7.07 12.62 7.60
N LEU A 360 -6.73 12.72 6.32
CA LEU A 360 -7.70 12.72 5.22
C LEU A 360 -8.53 11.43 5.22
N LEU A 361 -7.88 10.27 5.35
CA LEU A 361 -8.56 8.96 5.43
C LEU A 361 -9.48 8.85 6.66
N ARG A 362 -9.05 9.36 7.83
CA ARG A 362 -9.89 9.42 9.03
C ARG A 362 -11.10 10.33 8.85
N ILE A 363 -10.95 11.45 8.13
CA ILE A 363 -12.08 12.33 7.82
C ILE A 363 -13.08 11.63 6.89
N PHE A 364 -12.62 10.91 5.87
CA PHE A 364 -13.52 10.11 5.02
C PHE A 364 -14.28 9.04 5.79
N MET A 365 -13.60 8.33 6.69
CA MET A 365 -14.23 7.39 7.61
C MET A 365 -15.38 8.05 8.38
N LEU A 366 -15.12 9.18 9.03
CA LEU A 366 -16.13 9.92 9.79
C LEU A 366 -17.28 10.43 8.92
N LYS A 367 -16.96 10.97 7.75
CA LYS A 367 -17.92 11.45 6.77
C LYS A 367 -18.88 10.34 6.34
N PHE A 368 -18.35 9.22 5.87
CA PHE A 368 -19.16 8.12 5.35
C PHE A 368 -19.90 7.36 6.46
N TRP A 369 -19.34 7.34 7.68
CA TRP A 369 -20.04 6.81 8.84
C TRP A 369 -21.32 7.61 9.15
N LYS A 370 -21.23 8.95 9.12
CA LYS A 370 -22.38 9.85 9.34
C LYS A 370 -23.35 9.83 8.16
N THR A 371 -22.83 9.86 6.95
CA THR A 371 -23.61 9.97 5.72
C THR A 371 -23.01 9.07 4.65
N PRO A 372 -23.56 7.87 4.46
CA PRO A 372 -23.09 6.93 3.44
C PRO A 372 -23.13 7.55 2.04
N TYR A 373 -22.09 7.32 1.25
CA TYR A 373 -21.99 7.83 -0.10
C TYR A 373 -22.59 6.82 -1.08
N LYS A 374 -23.82 7.09 -1.54
CA LYS A 374 -24.63 6.19 -2.39
C LYS A 374 -24.76 6.66 -3.84
N GLU A 375 -23.89 7.56 -4.28
CA GLU A 375 -23.85 8.01 -5.68
C GLU A 375 -23.56 6.86 -6.65
N LYS A 376 -23.80 7.13 -7.94
CA LYS A 376 -23.49 6.16 -9.00
C LYS A 376 -21.99 6.14 -9.30
N LEU A 377 -21.49 4.97 -9.65
CA LEU A 377 -20.15 4.77 -10.19
C LEU A 377 -20.02 5.45 -11.56
N VAL A 378 -18.93 6.16 -11.81
CA VAL A 378 -18.61 6.81 -13.07
C VAL A 378 -17.80 5.86 -13.97
N ARG A 379 -18.22 5.71 -15.23
CA ARG A 379 -17.53 4.92 -16.26
C ARG A 379 -16.54 5.81 -17.03
N TRP A 380 -15.36 6.05 -16.47
CA TRP A 380 -14.38 6.99 -17.04
C TRP A 380 -13.82 6.57 -18.40
N GLY A 381 -13.62 5.27 -18.61
CA GLY A 381 -13.00 4.73 -19.83
C GLY A 381 -11.63 5.36 -20.09
N THR A 382 -11.35 5.73 -21.35
CA THR A 382 -10.06 6.33 -21.72
C THR A 382 -9.80 7.69 -21.07
N THR A 383 -10.83 8.39 -20.59
CA THR A 383 -10.70 9.67 -19.87
C THR A 383 -9.79 9.54 -18.65
N LEU A 384 -9.79 8.37 -17.99
CA LEU A 384 -8.96 8.11 -16.83
C LEU A 384 -7.46 8.23 -17.17
N HIS A 385 -7.03 7.59 -18.26
CA HIS A 385 -5.63 7.56 -18.73
C HIS A 385 -5.26 8.74 -19.67
N ASP A 386 -6.20 9.64 -19.94
CA ASP A 386 -6.00 10.84 -20.72
C ASP A 386 -6.02 12.10 -19.84
N LYS A 387 -7.21 12.45 -19.33
CA LYS A 387 -7.47 13.68 -18.56
C LYS A 387 -6.89 13.61 -17.15
N PHE A 388 -7.17 12.53 -16.41
CA PHE A 388 -6.75 12.37 -15.01
C PHE A 388 -5.29 11.95 -14.84
N MET A 389 -4.52 11.92 -15.93
CA MET A 389 -3.06 11.81 -15.88
C MET A 389 -2.37 13.18 -15.88
N LEU A 390 -3.14 14.26 -16.06
CA LEU A 390 -2.62 15.61 -16.12
C LEU A 390 -2.71 16.32 -14.75
N PRO A 391 -1.62 16.97 -14.28
CA PRO A 391 -1.55 17.67 -13.00
C PRO A 391 -2.76 18.58 -12.73
N PHE A 392 -3.20 19.34 -13.73
CA PHE A 392 -4.28 20.30 -13.58
C PHE A 392 -5.59 19.62 -13.17
N TYR A 393 -5.99 18.55 -13.87
CA TYR A 393 -7.26 17.89 -13.59
C TYR A 393 -7.21 17.03 -12.32
N VAL A 394 -6.06 16.45 -11.99
CA VAL A 394 -5.87 15.79 -10.69
C VAL A 394 -6.01 16.80 -9.55
N TRP A 395 -5.39 17.97 -9.68
CA TRP A 395 -5.48 19.00 -8.65
C TRP A 395 -6.87 19.62 -8.55
N GLN A 396 -7.54 19.85 -9.67
CA GLN A 396 -8.91 20.36 -9.72
C GLN A 396 -9.87 19.39 -9.02
N ASP A 397 -9.85 18.11 -9.39
CA ASP A 397 -10.68 17.08 -8.75
C ASP A 397 -10.36 16.93 -7.25
N PHE A 398 -9.10 17.03 -6.86
CA PHE A 398 -8.74 17.01 -5.44
C PHE A 398 -9.24 18.25 -4.69
N CYS A 399 -9.22 19.42 -5.31
CA CYS A 399 -9.81 20.63 -4.71
C CYS A 399 -11.33 20.47 -4.54
N ASP A 400 -12.02 19.85 -5.50
CA ASP A 400 -13.45 19.54 -5.38
C ASP A 400 -13.72 18.59 -4.20
N VAL A 401 -12.87 17.58 -4.00
CA VAL A 401 -12.91 16.70 -2.81
C VAL A 401 -12.77 17.51 -1.52
N LEU A 402 -11.78 18.40 -1.43
CA LEU A 402 -11.59 19.24 -0.25
C LEU A 402 -12.77 20.20 -0.02
N ASP A 403 -13.37 20.73 -1.07
CA ASP A 403 -14.54 21.59 -0.98
C ASP A 403 -15.79 20.81 -0.52
N ILE A 404 -15.96 19.55 -0.93
CA ILE A 404 -16.98 18.64 -0.39
C ILE A 404 -16.78 18.46 1.12
N LEU A 405 -15.55 18.18 1.56
CA LEU A 405 -15.22 18.02 2.98
C LEU A 405 -15.43 19.31 3.77
N ARG A 406 -15.07 20.47 3.22
CA ARG A 406 -15.26 21.79 3.85
C ARG A 406 -16.74 22.08 4.08
N ARG A 407 -17.61 21.78 3.11
CA ARG A 407 -19.07 21.95 3.25
C ARG A 407 -19.67 21.11 4.37
N GLU A 408 -19.01 20.03 4.77
CA GLU A 408 -19.41 19.17 5.88
C GLU A 408 -18.71 19.51 7.21
N GLY A 409 -17.99 20.62 7.25
CA GLY A 409 -17.33 21.14 8.45
C GLY A 409 -15.92 20.63 8.69
N TYR A 410 -15.28 19.97 7.70
CA TYR A 410 -13.88 19.55 7.77
C TYR A 410 -13.00 20.54 6.99
N ASP A 411 -12.37 21.49 7.69
CA ASP A 411 -11.62 22.59 7.07
C ASP A 411 -10.18 22.21 6.68
N LEU A 412 -10.06 21.33 5.67
CA LEU A 412 -8.77 21.04 5.04
C LEU A 412 -8.54 22.02 3.87
N THR A 413 -7.38 22.69 3.89
CA THR A 413 -7.02 23.62 2.82
C THR A 413 -6.16 22.93 1.74
N PRO A 414 -6.24 23.35 0.47
CA PRO A 414 -5.35 22.85 -0.58
C PRO A 414 -3.86 23.02 -0.23
N GLY A 415 -3.50 24.04 0.54
CA GLY A 415 -2.13 24.28 1.00
C GLY A 415 -1.54 23.12 1.81
N CYS A 416 -2.37 22.34 2.53
CA CYS A 416 -1.92 21.17 3.28
C CYS A 416 -1.39 20.04 2.38
N PHE A 417 -1.82 20.00 1.12
CA PHE A 417 -1.50 18.93 0.17
C PHE A 417 -0.68 19.41 -1.04
N HIS A 418 -0.37 20.71 -1.11
CA HIS A 418 0.52 21.25 -2.14
C HIS A 418 1.90 20.56 -2.17
N PRO A 419 2.50 20.15 -1.03
CA PRO A 419 3.73 19.34 -1.07
C PRO A 419 3.54 18.00 -1.80
N HIS A 420 2.40 17.32 -1.66
CA HIS A 420 2.09 16.08 -2.40
C HIS A 420 1.95 16.37 -3.89
N PHE A 421 1.31 17.48 -4.26
CA PHE A 421 1.21 17.92 -5.65
C PHE A 421 2.57 18.19 -6.27
N GLU A 422 3.46 18.92 -5.60
CA GLU A 422 4.82 19.20 -6.10
C GLU A 422 5.69 17.95 -6.17
N PHE A 423 5.57 17.06 -5.19
CA PHE A 423 6.25 15.77 -5.20
C PHE A 423 5.76 14.89 -6.35
N ARG A 424 4.45 14.91 -6.64
CA ARG A 424 3.88 14.08 -7.69
C ARG A 424 4.11 14.62 -9.10
N PHE A 425 3.96 15.93 -9.25
CA PHE A 425 4.02 16.66 -10.52
C PHE A 425 5.10 17.75 -10.52
N PRO A 426 6.40 17.40 -10.42
CA PRO A 426 7.48 18.37 -10.35
C PRO A 426 7.44 19.41 -11.47
N PHE A 427 7.69 20.67 -11.09
CA PHE A 427 7.88 21.77 -12.02
C PHE A 427 9.14 21.56 -12.89
N ILE A 428 8.99 21.77 -14.21
CA ILE A 428 10.09 21.66 -15.17
C ILE A 428 10.65 23.04 -15.51
N GLY A 429 9.77 23.99 -15.88
CA GLY A 429 10.20 25.29 -16.36
C GLY A 429 9.03 26.13 -16.86
N LYS A 430 9.28 27.43 -17.04
CA LYS A 430 8.30 28.36 -17.62
C LYS A 430 8.97 29.41 -18.50
N VAL A 431 8.25 29.86 -19.53
CA VAL A 431 8.64 30.98 -20.40
C VAL A 431 7.45 31.88 -20.67
N CYS A 432 7.70 33.17 -20.94
CA CYS A 432 6.69 34.12 -21.35
C CYS A 432 7.10 34.78 -22.67
N HIS A 433 6.27 34.63 -23.69
CA HIS A 433 6.50 35.19 -25.03
C HIS A 433 5.21 35.84 -25.53
N ALA A 434 5.30 37.07 -26.06
CA ALA A 434 4.15 37.81 -26.58
C ALA A 434 2.94 37.92 -25.61
N GLY A 435 3.20 37.96 -24.29
CA GLY A 435 2.15 38.02 -23.26
C GLY A 435 1.51 36.66 -22.93
N VAL A 436 1.97 35.57 -23.54
CA VAL A 436 1.54 34.20 -23.27
C VAL A 436 2.59 33.49 -22.42
N GLU A 437 2.18 32.97 -21.26
CA GLU A 437 3.02 32.15 -20.39
C GLU A 437 2.81 30.66 -20.71
N MET A 438 3.90 29.91 -20.86
CA MET A 438 3.89 28.45 -20.99
C MET A 438 4.65 27.85 -19.80
N GLU A 439 3.95 27.06 -18.99
CA GLU A 439 4.50 26.30 -17.87
C GLU A 439 4.50 24.81 -18.20
N LEU A 440 5.64 24.14 -17.99
CA LEU A 440 5.80 22.70 -18.15
C LEU A 440 5.91 22.02 -16.78
N ARG A 441 5.15 20.93 -16.61
CA ARG A 441 5.23 20.03 -15.44
C ARG A 441 5.28 18.59 -15.88
N THR A 442 5.99 17.75 -15.13
CA THR A 442 5.87 16.30 -15.30
C THR A 442 4.44 15.87 -15.01
N ALA A 443 3.90 14.99 -15.84
CA ALA A 443 2.58 14.39 -15.69
C ALA A 443 2.71 12.89 -15.43
N ILE A 444 1.59 12.23 -15.15
CA ILE A 444 1.57 10.79 -14.93
C ILE A 444 1.64 10.07 -16.28
N GLU A 445 2.44 9.01 -16.33
CA GLU A 445 2.44 8.05 -17.43
C GLU A 445 2.55 6.63 -16.84
N PRO A 446 1.52 5.78 -16.99
CA PRO A 446 1.57 4.39 -16.53
C PRO A 446 2.68 3.59 -17.22
N TRP A 447 3.44 2.81 -16.45
CA TRP A 447 4.43 1.89 -16.99
C TRP A 447 3.83 0.50 -17.10
N HIS A 448 3.42 0.14 -18.30
CA HIS A 448 2.79 -1.16 -18.54
C HIS A 448 3.80 -2.30 -18.48
N VAL A 449 3.40 -3.41 -17.87
CA VAL A 449 4.15 -4.66 -17.94
C VAL A 449 4.16 -5.17 -19.38
N LEU A 450 5.33 -5.59 -19.85
CA LEU A 450 5.58 -6.14 -21.18
C LEU A 450 5.27 -7.65 -21.22
N GLY A 451 5.33 -8.21 -22.43
CA GLY A 451 5.27 -9.65 -22.62
C GLY A 451 6.36 -10.39 -21.85
N GLU A 452 6.08 -11.64 -21.50
CA GLU A 452 7.01 -12.51 -20.79
C GLU A 452 8.27 -12.81 -21.61
N GLU A 453 9.43 -12.78 -20.94
CA GLU A 453 10.72 -13.13 -21.52
C GLU A 453 11.43 -14.19 -20.66
N PRO A 454 12.18 -15.13 -21.26
CA PRO A 454 13.01 -16.07 -20.51
C PRO A 454 14.15 -15.33 -19.81
N GLY A 455 14.26 -15.49 -18.49
CA GLY A 455 15.30 -14.94 -17.64
C GLY A 455 16.13 -16.00 -16.93
N GLY A 456 17.17 -15.58 -16.21
CA GLY A 456 18.04 -16.49 -15.44
C GLY A 456 17.27 -17.16 -14.30
N GLY A 457 16.74 -18.37 -14.53
CA GLY A 457 16.05 -19.18 -13.52
C GLY A 457 14.51 -19.11 -13.55
N GLY A 458 13.91 -18.42 -14.52
CA GLY A 458 12.45 -18.31 -14.64
C GLY A 458 12.01 -17.32 -15.71
N THR A 459 10.74 -16.93 -15.69
CA THR A 459 10.19 -15.93 -16.60
C THR A 459 10.28 -14.54 -15.99
N ALA A 460 10.82 -13.56 -16.74
CA ALA A 460 10.87 -12.17 -16.35
C ALA A 460 9.76 -11.39 -17.07
N ARG A 461 9.21 -10.38 -16.38
CA ARG A 461 8.26 -9.42 -16.95
C ARG A 461 8.78 -8.01 -16.70
N TYR A 462 9.34 -7.39 -17.73
CA TYR A 462 9.82 -6.01 -17.66
C TYR A 462 8.66 -5.03 -17.74
N VAL A 463 8.92 -3.77 -17.35
CA VAL A 463 7.96 -2.67 -17.49
C VAL A 463 8.47 -1.71 -18.56
N ASP A 464 7.55 -1.13 -19.33
CA ASP A 464 7.90 -0.11 -20.31
C ASP A 464 8.10 1.25 -19.65
N SER A 465 9.32 1.50 -19.18
CA SER A 465 9.74 2.78 -18.62
C SER A 465 10.22 3.79 -19.66
N SER A 466 10.04 3.51 -20.96
CA SER A 466 10.56 4.35 -22.06
C SER A 466 9.69 5.59 -22.35
N LEU A 467 8.45 5.57 -21.86
CA LEU A 467 7.46 6.61 -22.09
C LEU A 467 7.34 7.55 -20.90
N GLU A 468 7.18 8.82 -21.22
CA GLU A 468 6.91 9.87 -20.25
C GLU A 468 5.76 10.76 -20.75
N ARG A 469 5.21 11.52 -19.82
CA ARG A 469 4.19 12.53 -20.10
C ARG A 469 4.54 13.84 -19.40
N ILE A 470 4.29 14.93 -20.12
CA ILE A 470 4.38 16.30 -19.59
C ILE A 470 3.04 16.97 -19.81
N GLN A 471 2.63 17.83 -18.87
CA GLN A 471 1.58 18.79 -19.09
C GLN A 471 2.18 20.14 -19.43
N ILE A 472 1.64 20.78 -20.46
CA ILE A 472 1.79 22.21 -20.69
C ILE A 472 0.55 22.94 -20.18
N LYS A 473 0.75 23.99 -19.38
CA LYS A 473 -0.27 24.96 -18.98
C LYS A 473 0.06 26.28 -19.65
N VAL A 474 -0.86 26.79 -20.47
CA VAL A 474 -0.72 28.04 -21.21
C VAL A 474 -1.64 29.07 -20.61
N SER A 475 -1.13 30.25 -20.26
CA SER A 475 -1.92 31.34 -19.68
C SER A 475 -1.73 32.62 -20.50
N GLY A 476 -2.78 33.45 -20.60
CA GLY A 476 -2.76 34.67 -21.42
C GLY A 476 -3.04 34.42 -22.91
N ILE A 477 -3.46 33.21 -23.28
CA ILE A 477 -3.87 32.92 -24.65
C ILE A 477 -5.27 33.48 -24.92
N THR A 478 -5.39 34.39 -25.88
CA THR A 478 -6.69 34.93 -26.35
C THR A 478 -7.11 34.20 -27.62
N ASP A 479 -8.39 33.83 -27.71
CA ASP A 479 -8.90 32.88 -28.71
C ASP A 479 -8.42 33.15 -30.16
N ASN A 480 -8.01 32.07 -30.81
CA ASN A 480 -7.63 31.89 -32.22
C ASN A 480 -6.36 32.57 -32.75
N ARG A 481 -5.66 33.42 -31.98
CA ARG A 481 -4.42 34.05 -32.48
C ARG A 481 -3.17 33.19 -32.28
N TYR A 482 -3.03 32.56 -31.12
CA TYR A 482 -1.84 31.79 -30.80
C TYR A 482 -2.14 30.31 -30.74
N GLN A 483 -1.19 29.51 -31.18
CA GLN A 483 -1.22 28.05 -31.06
C GLN A 483 0.13 27.56 -30.55
N VAL A 484 0.13 26.52 -29.73
CA VAL A 484 1.37 25.87 -29.31
C VAL A 484 1.59 24.62 -30.14
N LEU A 485 2.80 24.48 -30.68
CA LEU A 485 3.27 23.26 -31.32
C LEU A 485 4.31 22.58 -30.43
N CYS A 486 4.34 21.25 -30.47
CA CYS A 486 5.41 20.44 -29.87
C CYS A 486 6.00 19.56 -30.98
N ASN A 487 7.31 19.70 -31.23
CA ASN A 487 8.00 19.05 -32.35
C ASN A 487 7.27 19.25 -33.70
N GLY A 488 6.76 20.47 -33.91
CA GLY A 488 6.00 20.85 -35.12
C GLY A 488 4.54 20.38 -35.16
N ARG A 489 4.07 19.62 -34.17
CA ARG A 489 2.69 19.09 -34.13
C ARG A 489 1.79 19.92 -33.21
N PRO A 490 0.53 20.21 -33.59
CA PRO A 490 -0.41 20.95 -32.77
C PRO A 490 -0.66 20.32 -31.41
N VAL A 491 -0.47 21.10 -30.34
CA VAL A 491 -0.82 20.67 -28.99
C VAL A 491 -2.34 20.86 -28.78
N PRO A 492 -3.08 19.84 -28.32
CA PRO A 492 -4.53 19.90 -28.14
C PRO A 492 -4.90 20.64 -26.85
N LEU A 493 -4.73 21.97 -26.84
CA LEU A 493 -5.03 22.81 -25.69
C LEU A 493 -6.53 22.82 -25.37
N HIS A 494 -6.89 22.40 -24.15
CA HIS A 494 -8.25 22.48 -23.63
C HIS A 494 -8.38 23.65 -22.65
N PRO A 495 -9.43 24.48 -22.77
CA PRO A 495 -9.66 25.56 -21.82
C PRO A 495 -9.93 25.04 -20.41
N THR A 496 -9.52 25.82 -19.43
CA THR A 496 -9.80 25.60 -18.00
C THR A 496 -10.91 26.53 -17.52
N ASP A 497 -11.29 26.43 -16.25
CA ASP A 497 -12.25 27.34 -15.62
C ASP A 497 -11.73 28.78 -15.52
N VAL A 498 -10.40 28.96 -15.63
CA VAL A 498 -9.76 30.28 -15.66
C VAL A 498 -9.72 30.79 -17.10
N LYS A 499 -10.33 31.95 -17.33
CA LYS A 499 -10.33 32.61 -18.64
C LYS A 499 -8.88 32.81 -19.14
N THR A 500 -8.62 32.55 -20.42
CA THR A 500 -7.29 32.60 -21.07
C THR A 500 -6.27 31.56 -20.59
N GLN A 501 -6.70 30.56 -19.81
CA GLN A 501 -5.84 29.45 -19.42
C GLN A 501 -6.31 28.15 -20.07
N SER A 502 -5.35 27.39 -20.61
CA SER A 502 -5.56 26.10 -21.23
C SER A 502 -4.48 25.10 -20.86
N VAL A 503 -4.79 23.81 -20.91
CA VAL A 503 -3.86 22.72 -20.59
C VAL A 503 -3.91 21.61 -21.63
N ALA A 504 -2.79 20.91 -21.79
CA ALA A 504 -2.72 19.69 -22.60
C ALA A 504 -1.59 18.79 -22.12
N GLY A 505 -1.74 17.49 -22.39
CA GLY A 505 -0.71 16.47 -22.24
C GLY A 505 0.13 16.32 -23.50
N ILE A 506 1.41 15.98 -23.33
CA ILE A 506 2.30 15.50 -24.38
C ILE A 506 2.87 14.18 -23.89
N ARG A 507 2.55 13.10 -24.60
CA ARG A 507 3.12 11.76 -24.37
C ARG A 507 4.20 11.50 -25.40
N TYR A 508 5.36 11.05 -24.94
CA TYR A 508 6.53 10.89 -25.79
C TYR A 508 7.43 9.75 -25.30
N ARG A 509 8.25 9.22 -26.21
CA ARG A 509 9.36 8.33 -25.86
C ARG A 509 10.57 9.15 -25.44
N ALA A 510 10.99 8.97 -24.19
CA ALA A 510 12.11 9.66 -23.54
C ALA A 510 13.46 8.98 -23.79
N TRP A 511 13.47 7.65 -23.82
CA TRP A 511 14.64 6.81 -24.11
C TRP A 511 14.20 5.48 -24.72
N GLN A 512 15.12 4.61 -25.13
CA GLN A 512 14.80 3.38 -25.86
C GLN A 512 15.51 2.16 -25.24
N PRO A 513 14.88 1.47 -24.28
CA PRO A 513 15.39 0.21 -23.76
C PRO A 513 15.34 -0.89 -24.83
N PRO A 514 16.12 -1.98 -24.66
CA PRO A 514 16.02 -3.16 -25.52
C PRO A 514 14.60 -3.73 -25.61
N SER A 515 13.89 -3.76 -24.48
CA SER A 515 12.49 -4.20 -24.38
C SER A 515 11.58 -3.01 -24.05
N CYS A 516 10.68 -2.66 -24.96
CA CYS A 516 9.62 -1.67 -24.79
C CYS A 516 8.48 -1.88 -25.79
N LEU A 517 7.33 -1.24 -25.58
CA LEU A 517 6.27 -1.18 -26.58
C LEU A 517 6.75 -0.41 -27.81
N HIS A 518 6.48 -0.94 -29.00
CA HIS A 518 6.82 -0.32 -30.29
C HIS A 518 8.31 0.06 -30.44
N PRO A 519 9.25 -0.90 -30.34
CA PRO A 519 10.68 -0.62 -30.31
C PRO A 519 11.22 0.00 -31.61
N THR A 520 10.44 0.04 -32.70
CA THR A 520 10.81 0.70 -33.95
C THR A 520 10.50 2.20 -33.99
N ILE A 521 9.78 2.73 -33.00
CA ILE A 521 9.53 4.16 -32.85
C ILE A 521 10.67 4.75 -32.03
N GLY A 522 11.42 5.69 -32.60
CA GLY A 522 12.57 6.32 -31.96
C GLY A 522 12.21 7.24 -30.77
N VAL A 523 13.26 7.83 -30.19
CA VAL A 523 13.15 8.82 -29.11
C VAL A 523 12.69 10.16 -29.67
N HIS A 524 11.84 10.89 -28.95
CA HIS A 524 11.27 12.17 -29.39
C HIS A 524 11.94 13.39 -28.75
N THR A 525 12.82 13.19 -27.77
CA THR A 525 13.56 14.26 -27.10
C THR A 525 14.73 14.75 -27.97
N PRO A 526 15.05 16.07 -27.99
CA PRO A 526 14.39 17.16 -27.25
C PRO A 526 12.96 17.43 -27.72
N LEU A 527 12.11 17.82 -26.76
CA LEU A 527 10.80 18.40 -27.04
C LEU A 527 10.97 19.89 -27.29
N ILE A 528 10.60 20.35 -28.48
CA ILE A 528 10.67 21.74 -28.91
C ILE A 528 9.26 22.30 -28.91
N PHE A 529 9.02 23.28 -28.04
CA PHE A 529 7.75 23.98 -27.94
C PHE A 529 7.83 25.31 -28.67
N ASP A 530 6.92 25.54 -29.61
CA ASP A 530 6.81 26.75 -30.42
C ASP A 530 5.47 27.43 -30.15
N LEU A 531 5.51 28.72 -29.77
CA LEU A 531 4.34 29.58 -29.73
C LEU A 531 4.19 30.25 -31.09
N VAL A 532 3.16 29.88 -31.84
CA VAL A 532 2.94 30.33 -33.22
C VAL A 532 1.83 31.37 -33.26
N ASP A 533 2.11 32.53 -33.87
CA ASP A 533 1.11 33.52 -34.24
C ASP A 533 0.45 33.08 -35.56
N THR A 534 -0.79 32.63 -35.48
CA THR A 534 -1.56 32.08 -36.60
C THR A 534 -1.88 33.15 -37.65
N TRP A 535 -1.91 34.43 -37.28
CA TRP A 535 -2.22 35.52 -38.20
C TRP A 535 -1.01 35.87 -39.08
N ASN A 536 0.19 35.73 -38.52
CA ASN A 536 1.45 36.07 -39.19
C ASN A 536 2.21 34.82 -39.69
N LEU A 537 1.66 33.62 -39.44
CA LEU A 537 2.29 32.33 -39.72
C LEU A 537 3.76 32.30 -39.27
N ARG A 538 4.01 32.63 -38.00
CA ARG A 538 5.37 32.78 -37.48
C ARG A 538 5.48 32.31 -36.03
N SER A 539 6.56 31.61 -35.70
CA SER A 539 6.92 31.34 -34.32
C SER A 539 7.42 32.63 -33.64
N VAL A 540 6.78 33.01 -32.54
CA VAL A 540 7.09 34.24 -31.78
C VAL A 540 7.93 33.97 -30.53
N GLY A 541 8.18 32.70 -30.21
CA GLY A 541 8.99 32.28 -29.08
C GLY A 541 8.71 30.82 -28.70
N GLY A 542 9.38 30.34 -27.65
CA GLY A 542 9.23 28.96 -27.22
C GLY A 542 10.26 28.51 -26.20
N CYS A 543 10.38 27.20 -26.00
CA CYS A 543 11.33 26.58 -25.08
C CYS A 543 11.67 25.16 -25.51
N THR A 544 12.73 24.59 -24.95
CA THR A 544 13.17 23.22 -25.22
C THR A 544 13.30 22.42 -23.93
N TYR A 545 12.81 21.18 -23.95
CA TYR A 545 12.96 20.23 -22.85
C TYR A 545 13.69 18.97 -23.31
N HIS A 546 14.66 18.52 -22.52
CA HIS A 546 15.41 17.29 -22.75
C HIS A 546 15.05 16.24 -21.69
N ALA A 547 14.85 14.97 -22.09
CA ALA A 547 14.62 13.90 -21.12
C ALA A 547 15.89 13.57 -20.31
N SER A 548 17.04 13.64 -20.96
CA SER A 548 18.37 13.48 -20.38
C SER A 548 19.21 14.75 -20.52
N HIS A 549 20.43 14.76 -19.97
CA HIS A 549 21.27 15.95 -20.04
C HIS A 549 21.57 16.35 -21.50
N PRO A 550 21.42 17.63 -21.90
CA PRO A 550 21.55 18.07 -23.30
C PRO A 550 22.89 17.75 -23.97
N GLY A 551 23.96 17.64 -23.17
CA GLY A 551 25.29 17.24 -23.66
C GLY A 551 25.46 15.73 -23.91
N GLY A 552 24.38 14.93 -23.91
CA GLY A 552 24.44 13.48 -24.09
C GLY A 552 24.99 12.72 -22.88
N ARG A 553 25.04 13.36 -21.71
CA ARG A 553 25.52 12.74 -20.48
C ARG A 553 24.43 11.86 -19.90
N ASN A 554 24.63 10.55 -19.97
CA ASN A 554 23.87 9.58 -19.20
C ASN A 554 24.60 9.39 -17.86
N TYR A 555 23.86 9.50 -16.76
CA TYR A 555 24.43 9.27 -15.43
C TYR A 555 24.36 7.79 -15.12
N ASP A 556 25.50 7.19 -14.80
CA ASP A 556 25.58 5.80 -14.33
C ASP A 556 25.42 5.70 -12.80
N THR A 557 25.46 6.85 -12.11
CA THR A 557 25.37 6.95 -10.66
C THR A 557 24.16 7.76 -10.24
N PHE A 558 23.52 7.33 -9.15
CA PHE A 558 22.48 8.11 -8.49
C PHE A 558 23.04 9.41 -7.91
N PRO A 559 22.23 10.48 -7.82
CA PRO A 559 22.65 11.71 -7.17
C PRO A 559 23.06 11.47 -5.71
N ILE A 560 24.14 12.11 -5.27
CA ILE A 560 24.62 11.99 -3.89
C ILE A 560 23.76 12.77 -2.89
N ASN A 561 23.03 13.80 -3.36
CA ASN A 561 22.18 14.65 -2.55
C ASN A 561 21.13 15.39 -3.41
N SER A 562 20.26 16.14 -2.73
CA SER A 562 19.19 16.93 -3.35
C SER A 562 19.69 18.03 -4.29
N LEU A 563 20.85 18.66 -4.01
CA LEU A 563 21.44 19.71 -4.85
C LEU A 563 21.91 19.16 -6.20
N GLU A 564 22.56 17.99 -6.20
CA GLU A 564 22.95 17.34 -7.45
C GLU A 564 21.71 16.91 -8.24
N ALA A 565 20.72 16.31 -7.56
CA ALA A 565 19.46 15.92 -8.19
C ALA A 565 18.74 17.12 -8.82
N GLU A 566 18.70 18.26 -8.12
CA GLU A 566 18.14 19.51 -8.63
C GLU A 566 18.93 20.06 -9.83
N GLY A 567 20.26 20.08 -9.76
CA GLY A 567 21.11 20.50 -10.88
C GLY A 567 20.88 19.65 -12.13
N ARG A 568 20.70 18.33 -11.97
CA ARG A 568 20.34 17.42 -13.08
C ARG A 568 19.00 17.83 -13.68
N ARG A 569 17.96 18.09 -12.87
CA ARG A 569 16.63 18.50 -13.36
C ARG A 569 16.65 19.85 -14.07
N ILE A 570 17.30 20.88 -13.51
CA ILE A 570 17.36 22.24 -14.08
C ILE A 570 18.03 22.21 -15.46
N SER A 571 19.10 21.42 -15.61
CA SER A 571 19.86 21.35 -16.88
C SER A 571 19.05 20.86 -18.09
N ARG A 572 17.88 20.25 -17.85
CA ARG A 572 17.00 19.68 -18.88
C ARG A 572 16.09 20.69 -19.55
N PHE A 573 15.86 21.84 -18.93
CA PHE A 573 14.98 22.87 -19.47
C PHE A 573 15.81 24.05 -20.01
N ARG A 574 15.45 24.53 -21.19
CA ARG A 574 16.01 25.74 -21.79
C ARG A 574 14.87 26.66 -22.21
N ASP A 575 14.98 27.93 -21.86
CA ASP A 575 14.07 29.00 -22.26
C ASP A 575 14.29 29.49 -23.72
N ILE A 576 15.24 28.85 -24.41
CA ILE A 576 15.61 29.04 -25.82
C ILE A 576 15.53 27.70 -26.57
N GLY A 577 15.75 27.71 -27.90
CA GLY A 577 15.81 26.50 -28.72
C GLY A 577 14.52 26.12 -29.45
N HIS A 578 13.55 27.04 -29.49
CA HIS A 578 12.37 26.97 -30.36
C HIS A 578 12.76 27.09 -31.85
N THR A 579 11.81 26.87 -32.76
CA THR A 579 11.99 26.98 -34.21
C THR A 579 11.62 28.40 -34.68
N PRO A 580 12.58 29.34 -34.85
CA PRO A 580 12.25 30.73 -35.16
C PRO A 580 11.91 30.90 -36.64
N GLY A 581 11.09 31.91 -36.94
CA GLY A 581 10.88 32.40 -38.30
C GLY A 581 9.50 32.05 -38.89
N PRO A 582 9.29 32.43 -40.16
CA PRO A 582 8.03 32.20 -40.86
C PRO A 582 7.80 30.70 -41.09
N MET A 583 6.53 30.29 -41.04
CA MET A 583 6.06 28.95 -41.31
C MET A 583 5.27 28.94 -42.62
N GLU A 584 5.47 27.93 -43.46
CA GLU A 584 4.70 27.79 -44.71
C GLU A 584 3.22 27.52 -44.44
N GLN A 585 2.96 26.64 -43.46
CA GLN A 585 1.63 26.32 -42.97
C GLN A 585 1.72 25.85 -41.52
N ILE A 586 0.62 26.01 -40.80
CA ILE A 586 0.44 25.41 -39.49
C ILE A 586 -0.25 24.05 -39.72
N PRO A 587 0.36 22.93 -39.32
CA PRO A 587 -0.26 21.62 -39.49
C PRO A 587 -1.64 21.59 -38.84
N ASN A 588 -2.63 21.04 -39.54
CA ASN A 588 -3.95 20.82 -39.01
C ASN A 588 -4.12 19.32 -38.75
N GLU A 589 -3.85 18.91 -37.51
CA GLU A 589 -4.02 17.53 -37.06
C GLU A 589 -5.35 17.40 -36.32
N PRO A 590 -6.23 16.45 -36.69
CA PRO A 590 -7.47 16.23 -35.97
C PRO A 590 -7.21 15.72 -34.55
N LEU A 591 -8.04 16.13 -33.60
CA LEU A 591 -7.98 15.61 -32.23
C LEU A 591 -8.21 14.10 -32.24
N ASN A 592 -7.42 13.37 -31.44
CA ASN A 592 -7.65 11.96 -31.21
C ASN A 592 -8.95 11.79 -30.40
N PRO A 593 -10.00 11.15 -30.93
CA PRO A 593 -11.29 11.05 -30.24
C PRO A 593 -11.22 10.23 -28.95
N ARG A 594 -10.21 9.34 -28.81
CA ARG A 594 -10.01 8.52 -27.60
C ARG A 594 -9.15 9.20 -26.55
N PHE A 595 -8.23 10.07 -26.97
CA PHE A 595 -7.30 10.79 -26.11
C PHE A 595 -7.25 12.28 -26.49
N PRO A 596 -8.38 13.01 -26.37
CA PRO A 596 -8.45 14.39 -26.85
C PRO A 596 -7.56 15.35 -26.05
N TYR A 597 -7.16 15.03 -24.81
CA TYR A 597 -6.36 15.91 -23.96
C TYR A 597 -4.85 15.74 -24.14
N THR A 598 -4.40 14.70 -24.86
CA THR A 598 -2.98 14.36 -24.97
C THR A 598 -2.53 14.21 -26.41
N LEU A 599 -1.49 14.95 -26.79
CA LEU A 599 -0.72 14.71 -28.02
C LEU A 599 0.23 13.52 -27.79
N ASP A 600 0.02 12.40 -28.49
CA ASP A 600 0.95 11.27 -28.50
C ASP A 600 1.92 11.39 -29.68
N LEU A 601 3.17 11.74 -29.42
CA LEU A 601 4.18 11.95 -30.46
C LEU A 601 4.55 10.67 -31.21
N ARG A 602 4.17 9.49 -30.70
CA ARG A 602 4.42 8.20 -31.35
C ARG A 602 3.47 7.94 -32.51
N THR A 603 2.33 8.62 -32.55
CA THR A 603 1.40 8.51 -33.69
C THR A 603 1.91 9.34 -34.85
N ARG A 604 1.53 8.98 -36.08
CA ARG A 604 1.79 9.83 -37.23
C ARG A 604 0.86 11.06 -37.19
N PRO A 605 1.30 12.20 -37.74
CA PRO A 605 0.45 13.36 -38.02
C PRO A 605 -0.80 13.02 -38.84
#